data_AF-A0A2N3BNZ4-F1
#
_entry.id   AF-A0A2N3BNZ4-F1
#
_cell.length_a   1.000
_cell.length_b   1.000
_cell.length_c   1.000
_cell.angle_alpha   90.00
_cell.angle_beta   90.00
_cell.angle_gamma   90.00
#
_symmetry.space_group_name_H-M   'P 1'
#
loop_
_entity.id
_entity.type
_entity.pdbx_description
1 polymer ?
#
loop_
_entity_poly.entity_id
_entity_poly.type
_entity_poly.pdbx_seq_one_letter_code
_entity_poly.pdbx_strand_id
1 'polypeptide(L)'
;GGLPRPGRAAPGMGPGLGLVLLAGLLLAAPAPARAQVAADPGALDARNPGTEARLVEAAGHVVLAHVLSGDAAVDRLAAAGLLGLSQVLYARSSVEPVTPMAVDLETDELSVLTFLYWPVTATAPAPSPAAYARLNRYLRSGGMILFDTRDADIAGYGAATPEGRRLQALAAPLEIPPLEPMPPDHVLTRSFYLLQDFPGRHSGRAIWVEASPDDAEQVEGMPFRNLNDGVTPVVIGGNDWAAAWAIDRAGRPMVPIGRGLGGGMQREMAYRFGVNLIMHVLTGNYKSDQVHVPALLERLGQ
;
A
#
# COMPACT_ATOMS: atom_id res chain seq x y z
N GLY A 1 -42.23 30.77 64.91
CA GLY A 1 -42.14 32.21 65.24
C GLY A 1 -41.18 32.86 64.27
N GLY A 2 -41.52 34.04 63.76
CA GLY A 2 -40.60 34.89 62.99
C GLY A 2 -40.91 35.09 61.50
N LEU A 3 -42.00 35.79 61.20
CA LEU A 3 -42.11 36.72 60.05
C LEU A 3 -41.87 38.13 60.61
N PRO A 4 -41.39 39.16 59.85
CA PRO A 4 -42.12 39.74 58.72
C PRO A 4 -41.31 40.36 57.54
N ARG A 5 -42.07 40.76 56.51
CA ARG A 5 -41.78 41.53 55.26
C ARG A 5 -41.52 43.05 55.59
N PRO A 6 -41.63 44.09 54.69
CA PRO A 6 -41.86 44.21 53.22
C PRO A 6 -41.11 45.40 52.49
N GLY A 7 -41.40 45.64 51.20
CA GLY A 7 -41.16 46.94 50.51
C GLY A 7 -41.74 47.04 49.08
N ARG A 8 -42.75 47.90 48.87
CA ARG A 8 -43.45 48.32 47.62
C ARG A 8 -42.56 49.30 46.79
N ALA A 9 -42.77 49.72 45.52
CA ALA A 9 -43.96 50.18 44.78
C ALA A 9 -43.67 50.34 43.25
N ALA A 10 -44.73 50.50 42.43
CA ALA A 10 -44.76 50.73 40.96
C ALA A 10 -44.71 52.25 40.58
N PRO A 11 -45.19 52.77 39.42
CA PRO A 11 -45.29 52.34 38.00
C PRO A 11 -44.78 53.43 36.98
N GLY A 12 -44.90 53.20 35.67
CA GLY A 12 -44.75 54.26 34.64
C GLY A 12 -45.43 53.95 33.29
N MET A 13 -46.46 54.74 32.95
CA MET A 13 -47.23 54.76 31.68
C MET A 13 -46.77 55.94 30.80
N GLY A 14 -46.87 55.80 29.47
CA GLY A 14 -47.12 56.96 28.57
C GLY A 14 -46.52 56.89 27.16
N PRO A 15 -47.16 57.50 26.13
CA PRO A 15 -47.35 56.89 24.80
C PRO A 15 -46.81 57.73 23.60
N GLY A 16 -46.95 57.22 22.38
CA GLY A 16 -46.73 58.01 21.15
C GLY A 16 -47.25 57.34 19.87
N LEU A 17 -48.36 57.88 19.34
CA LEU A 17 -48.99 57.56 18.05
C LEU A 17 -48.14 58.02 16.84
N GLY A 18 -48.30 57.34 15.69
CA GLY A 18 -47.92 57.84 14.37
C GLY A 18 -48.39 56.93 13.23
N LEU A 19 -49.55 57.26 12.65
CA LEU A 19 -50.25 56.59 11.54
C LEU A 19 -49.68 57.05 10.17
N VAL A 20 -49.72 56.21 9.12
CA VAL A 20 -50.36 56.46 7.79
C VAL A 20 -49.95 55.39 6.76
N LEU A 21 -50.98 54.94 6.01
CA LEU A 21 -51.03 53.94 4.94
C LEU A 21 -50.23 54.31 3.66
N LEU A 22 -49.82 53.31 2.87
CA LEU A 22 -50.23 53.20 1.47
C LEU A 22 -50.04 51.78 0.90
N ALA A 23 -51.06 51.32 0.16
CA ALA A 23 -51.16 50.04 -0.51
C ALA A 23 -50.43 50.04 -1.88
N GLY A 24 -49.90 48.88 -2.29
CA GLY A 24 -49.37 48.64 -3.62
C GLY A 24 -49.55 47.16 -4.01
N LEU A 25 -50.64 46.89 -4.73
CA LEU A 25 -50.96 45.60 -5.34
C LEU A 25 -50.22 45.52 -6.68
N LEU A 26 -49.29 44.57 -6.85
CA LEU A 26 -48.61 44.29 -8.12
C LEU A 26 -48.96 42.88 -8.59
N LEU A 27 -49.66 42.84 -9.72
CA LEU A 27 -50.04 41.65 -10.48
C LEU A 27 -48.78 40.97 -11.04
N ALA A 28 -48.55 39.71 -10.64
CA ALA A 28 -47.48 38.87 -11.17
C ALA A 28 -47.90 38.25 -12.51
N ALA A 29 -47.10 38.50 -13.55
CA ALA A 29 -47.17 37.78 -14.83
C ALA A 29 -46.43 36.42 -14.71
N PRO A 30 -46.85 35.37 -15.45
CA PRO A 30 -46.20 34.06 -15.38
C PRO A 30 -44.91 34.09 -16.22
N ALA A 31 -43.77 33.88 -15.58
CA ALA A 31 -42.51 33.60 -16.26
C ALA A 31 -42.46 32.13 -16.73
N PRO A 32 -41.84 31.81 -17.88
CA PRO A 32 -41.78 30.45 -18.40
C PRO A 32 -40.93 29.57 -17.48
N ALA A 33 -41.43 28.37 -17.21
CA ALA A 33 -40.75 27.34 -16.44
C ALA A 33 -39.39 27.01 -17.09
N ARG A 34 -38.31 27.43 -16.45
CA ARG A 34 -37.00 26.81 -16.64
C ARG A 34 -36.99 25.56 -15.75
N ALA A 35 -37.00 24.39 -16.38
CA ALA A 35 -36.72 23.14 -15.71
C ALA A 35 -35.31 23.22 -15.11
N GLN A 36 -35.24 23.50 -13.81
CA GLN A 36 -34.05 23.19 -13.03
C GLN A 36 -34.02 21.67 -12.94
N VAL A 37 -33.08 21.06 -13.66
CA VAL A 37 -32.61 19.72 -13.33
C VAL A 37 -32.15 19.82 -11.88
N ALA A 38 -32.95 19.29 -10.97
CA ALA A 38 -32.57 19.11 -9.59
C ALA A 38 -31.33 18.20 -9.62
N ALA A 39 -30.17 18.79 -9.37
CA ALA A 39 -29.00 18.03 -8.97
C ALA A 39 -29.40 17.33 -7.68
N ASP A 40 -29.60 16.02 -7.76
CA ASP A 40 -29.87 15.16 -6.63
C ASP A 40 -28.69 15.28 -5.65
N PRO A 41 -28.88 15.87 -4.45
CA PRO A 41 -27.82 15.96 -3.46
C PRO A 41 -27.48 14.59 -2.83
N GLY A 42 -28.15 13.52 -3.25
CA GLY A 42 -28.03 12.17 -2.69
C GLY A 42 -26.89 11.30 -3.23
N ALA A 43 -26.06 11.77 -4.16
CA ALA A 43 -25.00 10.95 -4.78
C ALA A 43 -23.58 11.17 -4.22
N LEU A 44 -23.44 11.79 -3.05
CA LEU A 44 -22.16 11.78 -2.32
C LEU A 44 -22.15 10.56 -1.38
N ASP A 45 -21.44 9.54 -1.84
CA ASP A 45 -21.00 8.33 -1.17
C ASP A 45 -21.27 8.27 0.35
N ALA A 46 -22.01 7.25 0.77
CA ALA A 46 -21.92 6.72 2.13
C ALA A 46 -20.51 6.12 2.35
N ARG A 47 -19.49 6.96 2.49
CA ARG A 47 -18.15 6.54 2.93
C ARG A 47 -18.23 6.18 4.40
N ASN A 48 -17.85 4.94 4.70
CA ASN A 48 -17.69 4.46 6.07
C ASN A 48 -16.65 5.35 6.77
N PRO A 49 -16.98 6.07 7.87
CA PRO A 49 -16.07 6.99 8.54
C PRO A 49 -14.73 6.34 8.95
N GLY A 50 -14.75 5.03 9.24
CA GLY A 50 -13.55 4.25 9.58
C GLY A 50 -12.63 3.94 8.40
N THR A 51 -13.13 3.95 7.16
CA THR A 51 -12.29 3.78 5.96
C THR A 51 -11.63 5.11 5.60
N GLU A 52 -12.35 6.21 5.69
CA GLU A 52 -11.81 7.55 5.42
C GLU A 52 -10.71 7.93 6.42
N ALA A 53 -10.91 7.66 7.71
CA ALA A 53 -9.87 7.89 8.74
C ALA A 53 -8.58 7.09 8.48
N ARG A 54 -8.69 5.80 8.06
CA ARG A 54 -7.54 4.97 7.69
C ARG A 54 -6.81 5.51 6.46
N LEU A 55 -7.55 6.02 5.46
CA LEU A 55 -6.96 6.61 4.26
C LEU A 55 -6.25 7.93 4.54
N VAL A 56 -6.79 8.75 5.45
CA VAL A 56 -6.13 9.99 5.89
C VAL A 56 -4.83 9.69 6.65
N GLU A 57 -4.82 8.68 7.52
CA GLU A 57 -3.59 8.21 8.18
C GLU A 57 -2.59 7.66 7.15
N ALA A 58 -3.05 6.92 6.14
CA ALA A 58 -2.17 6.39 5.10
C ALA A 58 -1.58 7.47 4.17
N ALA A 59 -2.34 8.52 3.83
CA ALA A 59 -1.94 9.51 2.83
C ALA A 59 -0.72 10.37 3.24
N GLY A 60 -0.32 10.38 4.52
CA GLY A 60 0.84 11.11 5.03
C GLY A 60 1.98 10.23 5.53
N HIS A 61 1.83 8.90 5.51
CA HIS A 61 2.75 7.97 6.16
C HIS A 61 3.08 6.77 5.26
N VAL A 62 4.22 6.13 5.52
CA VAL A 62 4.53 4.86 4.87
C VAL A 62 3.65 3.77 5.48
N VAL A 63 2.83 3.11 4.67
CA VAL A 63 2.00 1.98 5.10
C VAL A 63 2.46 0.72 4.40
N LEU A 64 2.88 -0.28 5.19
CA LEU A 64 3.03 -1.64 4.67
C LEU A 64 1.68 -2.33 4.79
N ALA A 65 1.18 -2.91 3.71
CA ALA A 65 -0.12 -3.55 3.75
C ALA A 65 -0.05 -4.98 3.23
N HIS A 66 -0.94 -5.84 3.72
CA HIS A 66 -1.13 -7.18 3.19
C HIS A 66 -2.55 -7.37 2.66
N VAL A 67 -2.68 -8.13 1.59
CA VAL A 67 -3.98 -8.57 1.08
C VAL A 67 -4.56 -9.63 2.01
N LEU A 68 -5.87 -9.55 2.29
CA LEU A 68 -6.59 -10.61 3.00
C LEU A 68 -6.64 -11.88 2.13
N SER A 69 -6.08 -12.96 2.65
CA SER A 69 -6.03 -14.25 1.95
C SER A 69 -7.32 -15.07 2.08
N GLY A 70 -8.19 -14.70 3.03
CA GLY A 70 -9.34 -15.50 3.44
C GLY A 70 -9.02 -16.57 4.48
N ASP A 71 -7.74 -16.72 4.87
CA ASP A 71 -7.30 -17.56 5.98
C ASP A 71 -6.80 -16.69 7.14
N ALA A 72 -7.53 -16.71 8.25
CA ALA A 72 -7.24 -15.86 9.39
C ALA A 72 -5.87 -16.15 10.05
N ALA A 73 -5.33 -17.37 9.96
CA ALA A 73 -4.01 -17.67 10.49
C ALA A 73 -2.91 -17.08 9.60
N VAL A 74 -3.09 -17.15 8.28
CA VAL A 74 -2.22 -16.50 7.29
C VAL A 74 -2.23 -14.99 7.46
N ASP A 75 -3.42 -14.40 7.56
CA ASP A 75 -3.59 -12.95 7.67
C ASP A 75 -2.96 -12.42 8.98
N ARG A 76 -3.15 -13.12 10.10
CA ARG A 76 -2.49 -12.77 11.37
C ARG A 76 -0.96 -12.82 11.27
N LEU A 77 -0.42 -13.83 10.58
CA LEU A 77 1.01 -13.97 10.40
C LEU A 77 1.58 -12.90 9.46
N ALA A 78 0.85 -12.56 8.38
CA ALA A 78 1.18 -11.46 7.48
C ALA A 78 1.24 -10.13 8.22
N ALA A 79 0.22 -9.81 9.02
CA ALA A 79 0.18 -8.60 9.85
C ALA A 79 1.35 -8.55 10.84
N ALA A 80 1.63 -9.64 11.55
CA ALA A 80 2.76 -9.71 12.48
C ALA A 80 4.12 -9.61 11.76
N GLY A 81 4.22 -10.18 10.56
CA GLY A 81 5.39 -10.09 9.68
C GLY A 81 5.68 -8.66 9.26
N LEU A 82 4.68 -7.97 8.73
CA LEU A 82 4.80 -6.58 8.34
C LEU A 82 5.08 -5.68 9.54
N LEU A 83 4.54 -5.97 10.72
CA LEU A 83 4.85 -5.22 11.93
C LEU A 83 6.33 -5.36 12.32
N GLY A 84 6.86 -6.58 12.25
CA GLY A 84 8.29 -6.82 12.48
C GLY A 84 9.17 -6.12 11.45
N LEU A 85 8.77 -6.14 10.17
CA LEU A 85 9.48 -5.41 9.13
C LEU A 85 9.42 -3.89 9.37
N SER A 86 8.28 -3.33 9.78
CA SER A 86 8.15 -1.91 10.14
C SER A 86 9.10 -1.52 11.28
N GLN A 87 9.22 -2.34 12.32
CA GLN A 87 10.17 -2.09 13.41
C GLN A 87 11.63 -2.13 12.94
N VAL A 88 11.97 -3.05 12.04
CA VAL A 88 13.32 -3.12 11.45
C VAL A 88 13.62 -1.90 10.59
N LEU A 89 12.66 -1.45 9.77
CA LEU A 89 12.78 -0.23 8.97
C LEU A 89 13.02 0.99 9.87
N TYR A 90 12.20 1.14 10.91
CA TYR A 90 12.33 2.22 11.89
C TYR A 90 13.71 2.21 12.57
N ALA A 91 14.20 1.03 12.94
CA ALA A 91 15.48 0.90 13.65
C ALA A 91 16.72 1.08 12.76
N ARG A 92 16.60 0.88 11.44
CA ARG A 92 17.76 0.75 10.54
C ARG A 92 17.76 1.74 9.36
N SER A 93 16.72 2.53 9.20
CA SER A 93 16.57 3.52 8.12
C SER A 93 15.86 4.78 8.63
N SER A 94 15.66 5.77 7.75
CA SER A 94 14.83 6.95 8.04
C SER A 94 13.33 6.73 7.75
N VAL A 95 12.95 5.51 7.36
CA VAL A 95 11.55 5.17 7.07
C VAL A 95 10.83 4.89 8.39
N GLU A 96 9.72 5.59 8.62
CA GLU A 96 8.88 5.42 9.81
C GLU A 96 7.49 4.92 9.40
N PRO A 97 7.30 3.61 9.18
CA PRO A 97 6.00 3.09 8.81
C PRO A 97 5.02 3.16 9.99
N VAL A 98 3.76 3.46 9.69
CA VAL A 98 2.66 3.31 10.66
C VAL A 98 2.26 1.84 10.78
N THR A 99 1.22 1.58 11.58
CA THR A 99 0.71 0.22 11.79
C THR A 99 0.35 -0.42 10.45
N PRO A 100 0.80 -1.66 10.17
CA PRO A 100 0.46 -2.34 8.93
C PRO A 100 -1.04 -2.50 8.73
N MET A 101 -1.48 -2.40 7.48
CA MET A 101 -2.90 -2.49 7.12
C MET A 101 -3.23 -3.85 6.49
N ALA A 102 -4.35 -4.45 6.89
CA ALA A 102 -4.99 -5.52 6.15
C ALA A 102 -5.91 -4.90 5.08
N VAL A 103 -5.82 -5.40 3.84
CA VAL A 103 -6.50 -4.84 2.68
C VAL A 103 -7.51 -5.83 2.14
N ASP A 104 -8.76 -5.41 2.09
CA ASP A 104 -9.79 -6.04 1.26
C ASP A 104 -9.77 -5.40 -0.14
N LEU A 105 -9.33 -6.17 -1.13
CA LEU A 105 -9.24 -5.71 -2.52
C LEU A 105 -10.59 -5.31 -3.11
N GLU A 106 -11.71 -5.78 -2.56
CA GLU A 106 -13.05 -5.46 -3.04
C GLU A 106 -13.53 -4.08 -2.60
N THR A 107 -13.02 -3.56 -1.48
CA THR A 107 -13.62 -2.38 -0.81
C THR A 107 -12.62 -1.29 -0.44
N ASP A 108 -11.37 -1.63 -0.12
CA ASP A 108 -10.36 -0.66 0.30
C ASP A 108 -9.72 0.05 -0.92
N GLU A 109 -9.30 1.30 -0.70
CA GLU A 109 -8.63 2.12 -1.72
C GLU A 109 -7.11 1.89 -1.70
N LEU A 110 -6.53 1.59 -2.87
CA LEU A 110 -5.13 1.18 -3.01
C LEU A 110 -4.19 2.34 -3.37
N SER A 111 -4.72 3.46 -3.86
CA SER A 111 -3.92 4.58 -4.38
C SER A 111 -3.00 5.28 -3.37
N VAL A 112 -3.24 5.08 -2.07
CA VAL A 112 -2.38 5.61 -0.99
C VAL A 112 -1.27 4.65 -0.59
N LEU A 113 -1.25 3.43 -1.16
CA LEU A 113 -0.27 2.40 -0.84
C LEU A 113 0.85 2.40 -1.88
N THR A 114 2.04 2.04 -1.44
CA THR A 114 3.21 1.83 -2.33
C THR A 114 3.64 0.37 -2.36
N PHE A 115 3.34 -0.40 -1.30
CA PHE A 115 3.70 -1.80 -1.19
C PHE A 115 2.53 -2.66 -0.71
N LEU A 116 2.31 -3.79 -1.40
CA LEU A 116 1.35 -4.82 -1.04
C LEU A 116 2.06 -6.17 -0.90
N TYR A 117 1.98 -6.77 0.28
CA TYR A 117 2.30 -8.18 0.48
C TYR A 117 1.07 -9.04 0.20
N TRP A 118 1.16 -9.98 -0.73
CA TRP A 118 0.05 -10.87 -1.07
C TRP A 118 0.42 -12.32 -0.75
N PRO A 119 0.03 -12.84 0.42
CA PRO A 119 0.19 -14.26 0.73
C PRO A 119 -0.82 -15.07 -0.10
N VAL A 120 -0.31 -15.97 -0.93
CA VAL A 120 -1.13 -16.82 -1.79
C VAL A 120 -1.39 -18.14 -1.08
N THR A 121 -2.66 -18.44 -0.86
CA THR A 121 -3.13 -19.76 -0.40
C THR A 121 -3.79 -20.50 -1.57
N ALA A 122 -3.82 -21.84 -1.54
CA ALA A 122 -4.46 -22.64 -2.58
C ALA A 122 -5.94 -22.27 -2.84
N THR A 123 -6.63 -21.72 -1.84
CA THR A 123 -8.06 -21.38 -1.88
C THR A 123 -8.32 -19.87 -1.85
N ALA A 124 -7.28 -19.03 -1.97
CA ALA A 124 -7.43 -17.57 -1.98
C ALA A 124 -8.52 -17.16 -2.98
N PRO A 125 -9.52 -16.32 -2.65
CA PRO A 125 -10.59 -15.96 -3.58
C PRO A 125 -10.05 -15.16 -4.78
N ALA A 126 -10.73 -15.23 -5.93
CA ALA A 126 -10.36 -14.40 -7.07
C ALA A 126 -10.98 -13.02 -6.86
N PRO A 127 -10.21 -11.92 -7.01
CA PRO A 127 -10.78 -10.59 -7.03
C PRO A 127 -11.85 -10.42 -8.11
N SER A 128 -12.80 -9.52 -7.88
CA SER A 128 -13.77 -9.10 -8.89
C SER A 128 -13.08 -8.35 -10.04
N PRO A 129 -13.73 -8.21 -11.21
CA PRO A 129 -13.22 -7.38 -12.30
C PRO A 129 -12.94 -5.93 -11.87
N ALA A 130 -13.75 -5.37 -10.97
CA ALA A 130 -13.53 -4.04 -10.42
C ALA A 130 -12.29 -3.97 -9.52
N ALA A 131 -12.06 -5.00 -8.71
CA ALA A 131 -10.85 -5.12 -7.90
C ALA A 131 -9.59 -5.27 -8.75
N TYR A 132 -9.64 -6.06 -9.84
CA TYR A 132 -8.54 -6.13 -10.80
C TYR A 132 -8.26 -4.79 -11.49
N ALA A 133 -9.30 -4.04 -11.86
CA ALA A 133 -9.11 -2.69 -12.41
C ALA A 133 -8.41 -1.75 -11.42
N ARG A 134 -8.70 -1.85 -10.11
CA ARG A 134 -7.98 -1.12 -9.06
C ARG A 134 -6.53 -1.56 -8.92
N LEU A 135 -6.27 -2.88 -8.94
CA LEU A 135 -4.92 -3.44 -8.88
C LEU A 135 -4.07 -3.00 -10.07
N ASN A 136 -4.59 -3.06 -11.29
CA ASN A 136 -3.85 -2.60 -12.48
C ASN A 136 -3.57 -1.09 -12.41
N ARG A 137 -4.50 -0.29 -11.89
CA ARG A 137 -4.25 1.14 -11.65
C ARG A 137 -3.16 1.36 -10.60
N TYR A 138 -3.17 0.59 -9.51
CA TYR A 138 -2.14 0.61 -8.46
C TYR A 138 -0.74 0.29 -9.02
N LEU A 139 -0.63 -0.76 -9.84
CA LEU A 139 0.62 -1.12 -10.51
C LEU A 139 1.10 0.00 -11.46
N ARG A 140 0.20 0.56 -12.29
CA ARG A 140 0.53 1.68 -13.19
C ARG A 140 0.93 2.97 -12.46
N SER A 141 0.50 3.16 -11.22
CA SER A 141 0.90 4.31 -10.39
C SER A 141 2.20 4.09 -9.61
N GLY A 142 2.95 3.02 -9.89
CA GLY A 142 4.23 2.74 -9.24
C GLY A 142 4.11 1.92 -7.95
N GLY A 143 2.94 1.31 -7.70
CA GLY A 143 2.76 0.37 -6.60
C GLY A 143 3.46 -0.96 -6.88
N MET A 144 4.02 -1.57 -5.83
CA MET A 144 4.66 -2.89 -5.90
C MET A 144 3.82 -3.97 -5.22
N ILE A 145 3.75 -5.16 -5.80
CA ILE A 145 3.17 -6.36 -5.16
C ILE A 145 4.26 -7.42 -4.95
N LEU A 146 4.41 -7.90 -3.71
CA LEU A 146 5.15 -9.12 -3.38
C LEU A 146 4.18 -10.29 -3.27
N PHE A 147 4.12 -11.16 -4.26
CA PHE A 147 3.40 -12.43 -4.17
C PHE A 147 4.26 -13.48 -3.48
N ASP A 148 3.71 -14.11 -2.44
CA ASP A 148 4.38 -15.14 -1.66
C ASP A 148 3.52 -16.42 -1.61
N THR A 149 3.96 -17.46 -2.31
CA THR A 149 3.29 -18.77 -2.34
C THR A 149 3.59 -19.63 -1.12
N ARG A 150 4.64 -19.27 -0.34
CA ARG A 150 4.97 -19.88 0.96
C ARG A 150 5.22 -21.39 0.93
N ASP A 151 5.53 -21.92 -0.26
CA ASP A 151 5.61 -23.35 -0.58
C ASP A 151 7.02 -23.78 -1.04
N ALA A 152 8.04 -22.98 -0.74
CA ALA A 152 9.44 -23.21 -1.12
C ALA A 152 10.00 -24.54 -0.59
N ASP A 153 9.46 -25.09 0.50
CA ASP A 153 9.83 -26.41 1.01
C ASP A 153 9.24 -27.60 0.22
N ILE A 154 8.12 -27.42 -0.48
CA ILE A 154 7.38 -28.53 -1.09
C ILE A 154 7.53 -28.61 -2.61
N ALA A 155 7.53 -27.49 -3.36
CA ALA A 155 7.63 -27.55 -4.85
C ALA A 155 9.01 -27.98 -5.43
N GLY A 156 9.89 -28.59 -4.62
CA GLY A 156 11.22 -29.05 -5.04
C GLY A 156 11.21 -30.29 -5.96
N TYR A 157 10.04 -30.82 -6.30
CA TYR A 157 9.89 -32.08 -7.05
C TYR A 157 9.28 -31.90 -8.44
N GLY A 158 9.45 -30.72 -9.08
CA GLY A 158 8.97 -30.47 -10.45
C GLY A 158 7.44 -30.47 -10.61
N ALA A 159 6.70 -30.57 -9.51
CA ALA A 159 5.24 -30.52 -9.49
C ALA A 159 4.77 -29.09 -9.21
N ALA A 160 3.80 -28.61 -9.99
CA ALA A 160 3.11 -27.37 -9.69
C ALA A 160 2.35 -27.53 -8.36
N THR A 161 2.69 -26.71 -7.37
CA THR A 161 1.98 -26.65 -6.09
C THR A 161 0.57 -26.11 -6.28
N PRO A 162 -0.37 -26.44 -5.38
CA PRO A 162 -1.67 -25.77 -5.34
C PRO A 162 -1.56 -24.24 -5.30
N GLU A 163 -0.64 -23.70 -4.50
CA GLU A 163 -0.37 -22.27 -4.32
C GLU A 163 0.21 -21.66 -5.60
N GLY A 164 1.18 -22.32 -6.25
CA GLY A 164 1.73 -21.88 -7.53
C GLY A 164 0.70 -21.85 -8.66
N ARG A 165 -0.19 -22.85 -8.73
CA ARG A 165 -1.32 -22.83 -9.67
C ARG A 165 -2.30 -21.71 -9.35
N ARG A 166 -2.54 -21.45 -8.06
CA ARG A 166 -3.43 -20.37 -7.66
C ARG A 166 -2.85 -19.00 -8.00
N LEU A 167 -1.56 -18.80 -7.78
CA LEU A 167 -0.84 -17.59 -8.19
C LEU A 167 -0.99 -17.35 -9.69
N GLN A 168 -0.78 -18.37 -10.53
CA GLN A 168 -0.96 -18.22 -11.99
C GLN A 168 -2.38 -17.73 -12.34
N ALA A 169 -3.40 -18.27 -11.67
CA ALA A 169 -4.79 -17.85 -11.86
C ALA A 169 -5.07 -16.41 -11.36
N LEU A 170 -4.44 -15.99 -10.26
CA LEU A 170 -4.55 -14.63 -9.70
C LEU A 170 -3.77 -13.60 -10.53
N ALA A 171 -2.63 -13.98 -11.08
CA ALA A 171 -1.76 -13.10 -11.86
C ALA A 171 -2.23 -12.92 -13.30
N ALA A 172 -2.93 -13.90 -13.89
CA ALA A 172 -3.35 -13.87 -15.30
C ALA A 172 -4.17 -12.62 -15.71
N PRO A 173 -5.08 -12.07 -14.88
CA PRO A 173 -5.82 -10.85 -15.23
C PRO A 173 -5.07 -9.54 -14.95
N LEU A 174 -3.90 -9.62 -14.31
CA LEU A 174 -3.08 -8.45 -13.99
C LEU A 174 -2.24 -8.04 -15.19
N GLU A 175 -2.10 -6.73 -15.38
CA GLU A 175 -1.22 -6.15 -16.39
C GLU A 175 0.24 -6.16 -15.89
N ILE A 176 0.82 -7.36 -15.79
CA ILE A 176 2.20 -7.56 -15.34
C ILE A 176 3.12 -7.66 -16.57
N PRO A 177 4.27 -6.96 -16.58
CA PRO A 177 5.28 -7.13 -17.63
C PRO A 177 5.82 -8.57 -17.67
N PRO A 178 6.53 -8.97 -18.74
CA PRO A 178 7.21 -10.26 -18.77
C PRO A 178 8.07 -10.47 -17.53
N LEU A 179 8.18 -11.72 -17.06
CA LEU A 179 8.92 -12.05 -15.84
C LEU A 179 10.14 -12.89 -16.16
N GLU A 180 11.23 -12.66 -15.41
CA GLU A 180 12.44 -13.48 -15.43
C GLU A 180 12.88 -13.87 -14.01
N PRO A 181 13.66 -14.95 -13.85
CA PRO A 181 14.35 -15.22 -12.59
C PRO A 181 15.25 -14.04 -12.24
N MET A 182 15.19 -13.56 -10.99
CA MET A 182 15.90 -12.37 -10.55
C MET A 182 17.39 -12.45 -10.89
N PRO A 183 17.89 -11.56 -11.79
CA PRO A 183 19.29 -11.53 -12.13
C PRO A 183 20.17 -11.18 -10.92
N PRO A 184 21.41 -11.70 -10.83
CA PRO A 184 22.34 -11.33 -9.76
C PRO A 184 22.62 -9.81 -9.70
N ASP A 185 22.55 -9.15 -10.85
CA ASP A 185 22.74 -7.71 -11.01
C ASP A 185 21.43 -6.90 -10.94
N HIS A 186 20.31 -7.50 -10.51
CA HIS A 186 19.05 -6.77 -10.32
C HIS A 186 19.17 -5.69 -9.22
N VAL A 187 18.48 -4.55 -9.36
CA VAL A 187 18.56 -3.44 -8.40
C VAL A 187 18.17 -3.84 -6.97
N LEU A 188 17.19 -4.74 -6.80
CA LEU A 188 16.78 -5.28 -5.49
C LEU A 188 17.91 -5.97 -4.70
N THR A 189 18.99 -6.40 -5.36
CA THR A 189 20.16 -6.98 -4.69
C THR A 189 20.99 -5.92 -3.97
N ARG A 190 20.75 -4.63 -4.24
CA ARG A 190 21.53 -3.49 -3.77
C ARG A 190 20.74 -2.20 -3.48
N SER A 191 19.42 -2.29 -3.30
CA SER A 191 18.59 -1.11 -3.02
C SER A 191 18.96 -0.42 -1.70
N PHE A 192 19.33 -1.21 -0.67
CA PHE A 192 19.83 -0.72 0.62
C PHE A 192 21.00 -1.55 1.17
N TYR A 193 20.79 -2.85 1.34
CA TYR A 193 21.82 -3.85 1.63
C TYR A 193 22.32 -4.50 0.35
N LEU A 194 23.57 -4.95 0.34
CA LEU A 194 24.12 -5.85 -0.68
C LEU A 194 23.75 -7.29 -0.31
N LEU A 195 22.98 -7.96 -1.17
CA LEU A 195 22.46 -9.31 -0.96
C LEU A 195 22.79 -10.20 -2.15
N GLN A 196 23.10 -11.47 -1.87
CA GLN A 196 23.25 -12.51 -2.89
C GLN A 196 22.05 -13.47 -2.91
N ASP A 197 21.45 -13.67 -1.74
CA ASP A 197 20.30 -14.55 -1.54
C ASP A 197 19.19 -13.81 -0.77
N PHE A 198 17.98 -14.34 -0.87
CA PHE A 198 16.75 -13.69 -0.40
C PHE A 198 15.86 -14.65 0.41
N PRO A 199 16.42 -15.32 1.43
CA PRO A 199 15.68 -16.31 2.19
C PRO A 199 14.53 -15.67 2.97
N GLY A 200 13.49 -16.45 3.19
CA GLY A 200 12.43 -16.17 4.16
C GLY A 200 12.50 -17.21 5.27
N ARG A 201 11.36 -17.78 5.66
CA ARG A 201 11.34 -18.99 6.50
C ARG A 201 11.98 -20.18 5.77
N HIS A 202 11.80 -20.21 4.46
CA HIS A 202 12.44 -21.17 3.58
C HIS A 202 13.59 -20.52 2.82
N SER A 203 14.60 -21.32 2.53
CA SER A 203 15.72 -20.95 1.67
C SER A 203 15.55 -21.74 0.38
N GLY A 204 14.78 -21.22 -0.57
CA GLY A 204 14.56 -21.95 -1.81
C GLY A 204 13.91 -21.17 -2.94
N ARG A 205 14.47 -21.38 -4.13
CA ARG A 205 13.96 -21.01 -5.47
C ARG A 205 14.31 -19.64 -6.00
N ALA A 206 14.23 -19.58 -7.33
CA ALA A 206 14.23 -18.34 -8.10
C ALA A 206 13.07 -17.47 -7.62
N ILE A 207 13.42 -16.26 -7.19
CA ILE A 207 12.48 -15.15 -7.13
C ILE A 207 12.32 -14.66 -8.56
N TRP A 208 11.10 -14.32 -8.94
CA TRP A 208 10.81 -13.75 -10.25
C TRP A 208 10.49 -12.28 -10.10
N VAL A 209 11.01 -11.50 -11.04
CA VAL A 209 10.86 -10.05 -11.14
C VAL A 209 10.52 -9.69 -12.58
N GLU A 210 10.14 -8.44 -12.81
CA GLU A 210 10.04 -7.90 -14.17
C GLU A 210 11.31 -8.17 -14.97
N ALA A 211 11.13 -8.72 -16.17
CA ALA A 211 12.20 -8.99 -17.10
C ALA A 211 12.84 -7.71 -17.57
N SER A 212 14.16 -7.74 -17.61
CA SER A 212 14.96 -6.66 -18.15
C SER A 212 14.70 -6.49 -19.67
N PRO A 213 14.77 -5.26 -20.20
CA PRO A 213 14.70 -5.04 -21.65
C PRO A 213 15.77 -5.83 -22.40
N ASP A 214 15.43 -6.37 -23.58
CA ASP A 214 16.35 -7.17 -24.41
C ASP A 214 17.60 -6.37 -24.85
N ASP A 215 17.52 -5.04 -24.87
CA ASP A 215 18.57 -4.09 -25.24
C ASP A 215 19.34 -3.51 -24.05
N ALA A 216 19.14 -4.03 -22.83
CA ALA A 216 19.87 -3.61 -21.65
C ALA A 216 21.35 -4.04 -21.73
N GLU A 217 22.17 -3.23 -22.40
CA GLU A 217 23.61 -3.46 -22.53
C GLU A 217 24.37 -3.10 -21.25
N GLN A 218 25.42 -3.87 -20.96
CA GLN A 218 26.35 -3.55 -19.89
C GLN A 218 27.29 -2.46 -20.42
N VAL A 219 27.11 -1.22 -19.97
CA VAL A 219 27.97 -0.10 -20.37
C VAL A 219 29.41 -0.37 -19.91
N GLU A 220 30.37 -0.26 -20.83
CA GLU A 220 31.79 -0.50 -20.56
C GLU A 220 32.28 0.40 -19.41
N GLY A 221 32.80 -0.21 -18.34
CA GLY A 221 33.25 0.48 -17.12
C GLY A 221 32.21 0.55 -15.98
N MET A 222 30.96 0.14 -16.21
CA MET A 222 29.96 -0.01 -15.16
C MET A 222 29.79 -1.49 -14.77
N PRO A 223 29.83 -1.85 -13.48
CA PRO A 223 29.74 -3.25 -13.06
C PRO A 223 28.36 -3.90 -13.29
N PHE A 224 27.36 -3.14 -13.72
CA PHE A 224 25.96 -3.58 -13.82
C PHE A 224 25.30 -3.05 -15.10
N ARG A 225 24.35 -3.83 -15.65
CA ARG A 225 23.46 -3.38 -16.72
C ARG A 225 22.46 -2.34 -16.17
N ASN A 226 21.99 -1.42 -17.03
CA ASN A 226 20.90 -0.51 -16.66
C ASN A 226 19.55 -1.24 -16.78
N LEU A 227 19.27 -2.12 -15.80
CA LEU A 227 18.06 -2.92 -15.74
C LEU A 227 17.03 -2.16 -14.90
N ASN A 228 15.94 -1.74 -15.55
CA ASN A 228 14.76 -1.12 -14.96
C ASN A 228 15.07 0.19 -14.20
N ASP A 229 14.92 1.29 -14.92
CA ASP A 229 15.00 2.67 -14.44
C ASP A 229 13.78 3.08 -13.57
N GLY A 230 12.78 2.20 -13.45
CA GLY A 230 11.56 2.32 -12.65
C GLY A 230 11.40 1.32 -11.50
N VAL A 231 10.29 1.46 -10.76
CA VAL A 231 9.90 0.50 -9.71
C VAL A 231 9.48 -0.83 -10.35
N THR A 232 10.17 -1.91 -9.99
CA THR A 232 9.76 -3.29 -10.30
C THR A 232 8.36 -3.53 -9.71
N PRO A 233 7.29 -3.63 -10.53
CA PRO A 233 5.91 -3.59 -10.03
C PRO A 233 5.52 -4.90 -9.34
N VAL A 234 6.21 -6.00 -9.64
CA VAL A 234 5.90 -7.33 -9.11
C VAL A 234 7.17 -8.09 -8.74
N VAL A 235 7.14 -8.69 -7.54
CA VAL A 235 8.14 -9.66 -7.08
C VAL A 235 7.39 -10.93 -6.67
N ILE A 236 7.87 -12.09 -7.09
CA ILE A 236 7.22 -13.38 -6.83
C ILE A 236 8.22 -14.34 -6.20
N GLY A 237 7.82 -15.00 -5.11
CA GLY A 237 8.53 -16.18 -4.62
C GLY A 237 7.67 -17.01 -3.67
N GLY A 238 8.30 -17.98 -3.00
CA GLY A 238 7.62 -18.89 -2.09
C GLY A 238 8.30 -19.03 -0.73
N ASN A 239 9.15 -18.08 -0.37
CA ASN A 239 10.05 -18.20 0.77
C ASN A 239 9.37 -17.97 2.13
N ASP A 240 8.08 -17.62 2.17
CA ASP A 240 7.32 -17.35 3.41
C ASP A 240 8.01 -16.26 4.24
N TRP A 241 8.16 -15.08 3.63
CA TRP A 241 8.89 -13.96 4.23
C TRP A 241 8.16 -13.35 5.43
N ALA A 242 6.83 -13.28 5.39
CA ALA A 242 6.07 -12.80 6.54
C ALA A 242 6.33 -13.64 7.80
N ALA A 243 6.42 -14.96 7.67
CA ALA A 243 6.80 -15.83 8.78
C ALA A 243 8.21 -15.52 9.30
N ALA A 244 9.13 -15.11 8.41
CA ALA A 244 10.47 -14.75 8.81
C ALA A 244 10.52 -13.43 9.59
N TRP A 245 9.70 -12.47 9.19
CA TRP A 245 9.61 -11.16 9.81
C TRP A 245 8.73 -11.13 11.06
N ALA A 246 7.87 -12.14 11.25
CA ALA A 246 6.85 -12.12 12.29
C ALA A 246 7.41 -12.14 13.70
N ILE A 247 6.96 -11.17 14.49
CA ILE A 247 7.29 -11.00 15.91
C ILE A 247 6.04 -10.95 16.78
N ASP A 248 6.18 -11.39 18.03
CA ASP A 248 5.16 -11.25 19.06
C ASP A 248 5.19 -9.84 19.70
N ARG A 249 4.29 -9.60 20.66
CA ARG A 249 4.21 -8.31 21.37
C ARG A 249 5.48 -7.97 22.18
N ALA A 250 6.32 -8.96 22.48
CA ALA A 250 7.59 -8.76 23.17
C ALA A 250 8.77 -8.60 22.19
N GLY A 251 8.50 -8.50 20.88
CA GLY A 251 9.53 -8.38 19.84
C GLY A 251 10.24 -9.70 19.53
N ARG A 252 9.74 -10.83 20.03
CA ARG A 252 10.37 -12.14 19.82
C ARG A 252 9.82 -12.80 18.56
N PRO A 253 10.66 -13.49 17.77
CA PRO A 253 10.19 -14.22 16.61
C PRO A 253 9.05 -15.20 16.89
N MET A 254 8.01 -15.19 16.05
CA MET A 254 6.85 -16.09 16.20
C MET A 254 7.09 -17.48 15.57
N VAL A 255 7.88 -17.54 14.50
CA VAL A 255 8.10 -18.78 13.74
C VAL A 255 9.58 -19.16 13.80
N PRO A 256 9.92 -20.42 14.13
CA PRO A 256 11.30 -20.89 14.05
C PRO A 256 11.76 -20.93 12.59
N ILE A 257 12.97 -20.43 12.33
CA ILE A 257 13.62 -20.47 11.02
C ILE A 257 14.94 -21.24 11.17
N GLY A 258 15.23 -22.13 10.21
CA GLY A 258 16.49 -22.85 10.16
C GLY A 258 16.77 -23.69 11.41
N ARG A 259 18.05 -23.97 11.67
CA ARG A 259 18.52 -24.67 12.88
C ARG A 259 19.72 -23.94 13.46
N GLY A 260 19.80 -23.89 14.80
CA GLY A 260 20.94 -23.28 15.53
C GLY A 260 21.23 -21.83 15.10
N LEU A 261 22.51 -21.47 15.07
CA LEU A 261 22.97 -20.12 14.68
C LEU A 261 22.59 -19.75 13.23
N GLY A 262 22.46 -20.73 12.34
CA GLY A 262 22.06 -20.50 10.95
C GLY A 262 20.65 -19.89 10.84
N GLY A 263 19.75 -20.22 11.77
CA GLY A 263 18.40 -19.64 11.81
C GLY A 263 18.38 -18.13 12.07
N GLY A 264 19.28 -17.64 12.92
CA GLY A 264 19.43 -16.21 13.19
C GLY A 264 19.93 -15.45 11.96
N MET A 265 20.96 -15.99 11.29
CA MET A 265 21.49 -15.40 10.06
C MET A 265 20.46 -15.39 8.93
N GLN A 266 19.70 -16.49 8.76
CA GLN A 266 18.66 -16.56 7.74
C GLN A 266 17.56 -15.52 7.98
N ARG A 267 17.15 -15.32 9.24
CA ARG A 267 16.17 -14.28 9.58
C ARG A 267 16.71 -12.88 9.32
N GLU A 268 17.97 -12.63 9.66
CA GLU A 268 18.63 -11.36 9.37
C GLU A 268 18.66 -11.08 7.86
N MET A 269 18.97 -12.08 7.03
CA MET A 269 18.90 -11.95 5.58
C MET A 269 17.48 -11.69 5.07
N ALA A 270 16.47 -12.35 5.65
CA ALA A 270 15.07 -12.06 5.35
C ALA A 270 14.71 -10.60 5.66
N TYR A 271 15.12 -10.08 6.82
CA TYR A 271 14.90 -8.67 7.18
C TYR A 271 15.57 -7.72 6.19
N ARG A 272 16.81 -8.00 5.79
CA ARG A 272 17.51 -7.17 4.80
C ARG A 272 16.82 -7.17 3.44
N PHE A 273 16.29 -8.32 3.01
CA PHE A 273 15.49 -8.37 1.79
C PHE A 273 14.22 -7.52 1.90
N GLY A 274 13.50 -7.62 3.02
CA GLY A 274 12.34 -6.75 3.30
C GLY A 274 12.71 -5.27 3.23
N VAL A 275 13.83 -4.86 3.85
CA VAL A 275 14.31 -3.48 3.76
C VAL A 275 14.65 -3.09 2.32
N ASN A 276 15.31 -3.95 1.55
CA ASN A 276 15.59 -3.68 0.13
C ASN A 276 14.32 -3.47 -0.69
N LEU A 277 13.29 -4.30 -0.51
CA LEU A 277 11.99 -4.15 -1.18
C LEU A 277 11.37 -2.78 -0.90
N ILE A 278 11.30 -2.40 0.39
CA ILE A 278 10.66 -1.15 0.79
C ILE A 278 11.49 0.06 0.35
N MET A 279 12.82 0.01 0.47
CA MET A 279 13.67 1.08 -0.02
C MET A 279 13.61 1.21 -1.55
N HIS A 280 13.51 0.09 -2.28
CA HIS A 280 13.34 0.11 -3.74
C HIS A 280 12.07 0.88 -4.13
N VAL A 281 10.92 0.51 -3.57
CA VAL A 281 9.66 1.15 -3.93
C VAL A 281 9.53 2.60 -3.46
N LEU A 282 10.10 2.94 -2.29
CA LEU A 282 10.04 4.31 -1.76
C LEU A 282 11.00 5.28 -2.43
N THR A 283 12.14 4.80 -2.93
CA THR A 283 13.12 5.67 -3.62
C THR A 283 12.85 5.77 -5.12
N GLY A 284 12.06 4.86 -5.67
CA GLY A 284 11.71 4.84 -7.10
C GLY A 284 12.93 5.05 -8.00
N ASN A 285 12.74 5.90 -9.00
CA ASN A 285 13.70 6.19 -10.07
C ASN A 285 14.83 7.15 -9.63
N TYR A 286 14.87 7.59 -8.36
CA TYR A 286 15.82 8.62 -7.92
C TYR A 286 17.30 8.26 -8.15
N LYS A 287 17.64 6.98 -8.12
CA LYS A 287 19.03 6.52 -8.34
C LYS A 287 19.41 6.39 -9.82
N SER A 288 18.46 6.11 -10.71
CA SER A 288 18.67 6.09 -12.17
C SER A 288 18.71 7.52 -12.74
N ASP A 289 17.89 8.43 -12.22
CA ASP A 289 17.84 9.84 -12.67
C ASP A 289 19.16 10.58 -12.45
N GLN A 290 19.88 10.30 -11.35
CA GLN A 290 21.20 10.93 -11.09
C GLN A 290 22.26 10.59 -12.15
N VAL A 291 22.14 9.43 -12.80
CA VAL A 291 23.09 9.00 -13.84
C VAL A 291 22.84 9.68 -15.19
N HIS A 292 21.62 10.22 -15.39
CA HIS A 292 21.21 10.91 -16.62
C HIS A 292 21.43 12.43 -16.56
N VAL A 293 21.64 13.02 -15.38
CA VAL A 293 21.88 14.47 -15.21
C VAL A 293 23.05 15.00 -16.07
N PRO A 294 24.22 14.31 -16.17
CA PRO A 294 25.31 14.81 -17.02
C PRO A 294 24.93 14.92 -18.51
N ALA A 295 24.21 13.93 -19.04
CA ALA A 295 23.77 13.90 -20.45
C ALA A 295 22.67 14.94 -20.75
N LEU A 296 21.85 15.29 -19.76
CA LEU A 296 20.85 16.35 -19.86
C LEU A 296 21.49 17.76 -19.84
N LEU A 297 22.56 17.95 -19.05
CA LEU A 297 23.32 19.19 -19.02
C LEU A 297 24.09 19.44 -20.33
N GLU A 298 24.58 18.38 -20.99
CA GLU A 298 25.22 18.48 -22.31
C GLU A 298 24.26 18.94 -23.42
N ARG A 299 22.98 18.53 -23.34
CA ARG A 299 21.95 18.92 -24.32
C ARG A 299 21.39 20.33 -24.09
N LEU A 300 21.45 20.83 -22.85
CA LEU A 300 21.04 22.20 -22.50
C LEU A 300 22.18 23.22 -22.68
N GLY A 301 23.41 22.75 -22.88
CA GLY A 301 24.59 23.56 -23.18
C GLY A 301 24.85 23.81 -24.67
N GLN A 302 23.98 23.32 -25.56
CA GLN A 302 23.94 23.61 -27.00
C GLN A 302 22.79 24.56 -27.33
#